data_AF-A0A7K2P535-F1
#
_entry.id   AF-A0A7K2P535-F1
#
_cell.length_a   1.000
_cell.length_b   1.000
_cell.length_c   1.000
_cell.angle_alpha   90.00
_cell.angle_beta   90.00
_cell.angle_gamma   90.00
#
_symmetry.space_group_name_H-M   'P 1'
#
loop_
_entity.id
_entity.type
_entity.pdbx_description
1 polymer ?
#
loop_
_entity_poly.entity_id
_entity_poly.type
_entity_poly.pdbx_seq_one_letter_code
_entity_poly.pdbx_strand_id
1 'polypeptide(L)' 'MSEQPAPAGTARQQLEPAAADAVRAYAAKTRENADQLATVLEDIATNGLPPAEDSTPWEDLRETHLARLARQRPAVA' A
#
# COMPACT_ATOMS: atom_id res chain seq x y z
N MET A 1 21.52 -46.39 4.67
CA MET A 1 20.48 -45.36 4.62
C MET A 1 20.98 -44.20 5.43
N SER A 2 21.61 -43.22 4.79
CA SER A 2 22.11 -42.01 5.46
C SER A 2 21.04 -40.95 5.37
N GLU A 3 20.36 -40.68 6.48
CA GLU A 3 19.43 -39.56 6.58
C GLU A 3 20.27 -38.27 6.59
N GLN A 4 20.27 -37.56 5.47
CA GLN A 4 20.84 -36.22 5.41
C GLN A 4 19.96 -35.30 6.26
N PRO A 5 20.49 -34.59 7.27
CA PRO A 5 19.70 -33.68 8.06
C PRO A 5 19.11 -32.62 7.13
N ALA A 6 17.80 -32.36 7.24
CA ALA A 6 17.17 -31.25 6.55
C ALA A 6 17.97 -29.97 6.84
N PRO A 7 18.23 -29.10 5.84
CA PRO A 7 18.95 -27.87 6.08
C PRO A 7 18.20 -27.12 7.18
N ALA A 8 18.90 -26.84 8.28
CA ALA A 8 18.36 -26.12 9.42
C ALA A 8 17.63 -24.88 8.87
N GLY A 9 16.31 -24.85 9.04
CA GLY A 9 15.46 -23.83 8.48
C GLY A 9 16.05 -22.46 8.78
N THR A 10 16.09 -21.59 7.77
CA THR A 10 16.63 -20.23 7.87
C THR A 10 16.09 -19.55 9.13
N ALA A 11 16.93 -19.50 10.18
CA ALA A 11 16.57 -18.84 11.42
C ALA A 11 16.23 -17.39 11.09
N ARG A 12 15.03 -16.92 11.47
CA ARG A 12 14.60 -15.56 11.17
C ARG A 12 15.60 -14.58 11.80
N GLN A 13 16.21 -13.74 10.98
CA GLN A 13 17.09 -12.68 11.47
C GLN A 13 16.25 -11.58 12.13
N GLN A 14 16.62 -11.19 13.34
CA GLN A 14 15.95 -10.09 14.03
C GLN A 14 16.29 -8.75 13.36
N LEU A 15 15.29 -7.89 13.23
CA LEU A 15 15.47 -6.52 12.75
C LEU A 15 15.93 -5.62 13.90
N GLU A 16 16.65 -4.56 13.55
CA GLU A 16 16.89 -3.46 14.47
C GLU A 16 15.56 -2.90 15.01
N PRO A 17 15.47 -2.51 16.30
CA PRO A 17 14.21 -2.09 16.91
C PRO A 17 13.47 -1.02 16.11
N ALA A 18 14.18 0.00 15.62
CA ALA A 18 13.59 1.07 14.82
C ALA A 18 13.01 0.58 13.48
N ALA A 19 13.66 -0.39 12.83
CA ALA A 19 13.15 -0.99 11.61
C ALA A 19 11.90 -1.85 11.90
N ALA A 20 11.90 -2.59 13.01
CA ALA A 20 10.73 -3.34 13.43
C ALA A 20 9.54 -2.42 13.78
N ASP A 21 9.80 -1.28 14.42
CA ASP A 21 8.80 -0.25 14.71
C ASP A 21 8.23 0.35 13.42
N ALA A 22 9.09 0.69 12.46
CA ALA A 22 8.67 1.23 11.17
C ALA A 22 7.76 0.25 10.40
N VAL A 23 8.11 -1.05 10.40
CA VAL A 23 7.27 -2.09 9.78
C VAL A 23 5.93 -2.23 10.50
N ARG A 24 5.91 -2.16 11.85
CA ARG A 24 4.67 -2.20 12.63
C ARG A 24 3.79 -0.98 12.35
N ALA A 25 4.38 0.22 12.24
CA ALA A 25 3.66 1.44 11.88
C ALA A 25 3.09 1.36 10.47
N TYR A 26 3.86 0.86 9.51
CA TYR A 26 3.39 0.64 8.14
C TYR A 26 2.22 -0.34 8.12
N ALA A 27 2.33 -1.47 8.83
CA ALA A 27 1.26 -2.45 8.93
C ALA A 27 -0.02 -1.86 9.56
N ALA A 28 0.10 -1.00 10.59
CA ALA A 28 -1.04 -0.31 11.19
C ALA A 28 -1.73 0.61 10.18
N LYS A 29 -0.95 1.44 9.47
CA LYS A 29 -1.46 2.31 8.40
C LYS A 29 -2.13 1.51 7.27
N THR A 30 -1.55 0.38 6.87
CA THR A 30 -2.14 -0.48 5.84
C THR A 30 -3.50 -1.03 6.28
N ARG A 31 -3.63 -1.46 7.55
CA ARG A 31 -4.92 -1.92 8.08
C ARG A 31 -5.95 -0.81 8.10
N GLU A 32 -5.59 0.36 8.62
CA GLU A 32 -6.47 1.53 8.64
C GLU A 32 -6.95 1.91 7.24
N ASN A 33 -6.05 1.95 6.25
CA ASN A 33 -6.41 2.22 4.86
C ASN A 33 -7.35 1.15 4.29
N ALA A 34 -7.16 -0.11 4.65
CA ALA A 34 -8.03 -1.20 4.19
C ALA A 34 -9.43 -1.08 4.81
N ASP A 35 -9.53 -0.73 6.09
CA ASP A 35 -10.81 -0.51 6.78
C ASP A 35 -11.57 0.68 6.17
N GLN A 36 -10.86 1.77 5.84
CA GLN A 36 -11.46 2.92 5.14
C GLN A 36 -11.98 2.52 3.75
N LEU A 37 -11.20 1.76 2.97
CA LEU A 37 -11.63 1.31 1.65
C LEU A 37 -12.84 0.37 1.75
N ALA A 38 -12.83 -0.58 2.68
CA ALA A 38 -13.95 -1.48 2.91
C ALA A 38 -15.22 -0.70 3.22
N THR A 39 -15.13 0.30 4.11
CA THR A 39 -16.25 1.18 4.45
C THR A 39 -16.84 1.87 3.22
N VAL A 40 -15.99 2.44 2.35
CA VAL A 40 -16.45 3.10 1.12
C VAL A 40 -17.10 2.11 0.15
N LEU A 41 -16.52 0.92 -0.02
CA LEU A 41 -17.07 -0.09 -0.92
C LEU A 41 -18.43 -0.63 -0.42
N GLU A 42 -18.58 -0.80 0.90
CA GLU A 42 -19.83 -1.18 1.54
C GLU A 42 -20.90 -0.09 1.40
N ASP A 43 -20.51 1.18 1.54
CA ASP A 43 -21.39 2.32 1.29
C ASP A 43 -21.87 2.36 -0.16
N ILE A 44 -20.96 2.20 -1.12
CA ILE A 44 -21.32 2.12 -2.56
C ILE A 44 -22.24 0.92 -2.84
N ALA A 45 -21.97 -0.22 -2.23
CA ALA A 45 -22.82 -1.41 -2.40
C ALA A 45 -24.24 -1.18 -1.83
N THR A 46 -24.37 -0.37 -0.79
CA THR A 46 -25.64 -0.06 -0.12
C THR A 46 -26.40 1.07 -0.80
N ASN A 47 -25.71 2.13 -1.21
CA ASN A 47 -26.29 3.41 -1.60
C ASN A 47 -26.11 3.74 -3.09
N GLY A 48 -25.30 2.95 -3.81
CA GLY A 48 -24.93 3.22 -5.20
C GLY A 48 -23.72 4.17 -5.31
N LEU A 49 -23.35 4.49 -6.55
CA LEU A 49 -22.24 5.40 -6.82
C LEU A 49 -22.60 6.86 -6.49
N PRO A 50 -21.63 7.68 -6.04
CA PRO A 50 -21.86 9.12 -5.89
C PRO A 50 -22.19 9.76 -7.24
N PRO A 51 -22.88 10.93 -7.23
CA PRO A 51 -23.14 11.69 -8.45
C PRO A 51 -21.85 12.04 -9.20
N ALA A 52 -21.93 12.08 -10.53
CA ALA A 52 -20.78 12.43 -11.36
C ALA A 52 -20.33 13.88 -11.14
N GLU A 53 -21.26 14.78 -10.79
CA GLU A 53 -20.99 16.18 -10.45
C GLU A 53 -20.19 16.35 -9.15
N ASP A 54 -20.27 15.40 -8.23
CA ASP A 54 -19.49 15.36 -6.99
C ASP A 54 -18.19 14.56 -7.13
N SER A 55 -17.96 13.95 -8.30
CA SER A 55 -16.82 13.08 -8.58
C SER A 55 -15.75 13.81 -9.40
N THR A 56 -14.47 13.60 -9.08
CA THR A 56 -13.38 14.12 -9.91
C THR A 56 -13.12 13.16 -11.09
N PRO A 57 -13.05 13.66 -12.34
CA PRO A 57 -12.67 12.85 -13.50
C PRO A 57 -11.31 12.18 -13.30
N TRP A 58 -11.20 10.94 -13.75
CA TRP A 58 -9.97 10.15 -13.61
C TRP A 58 -8.79 10.81 -14.34
N GLU A 59 -9.05 11.42 -15.49
CA GLU A 59 -8.07 12.12 -16.31
C GLU A 59 -7.39 13.24 -15.52
N ASP A 60 -8.16 14.04 -14.79
CA ASP A 60 -7.64 15.18 -14.02
C ASP A 60 -6.71 14.72 -12.88
N LEU A 61 -7.11 13.66 -12.16
CA LEU A 61 -6.30 13.06 -11.10
C LEU A 61 -5.02 12.45 -11.67
N ARG A 62 -5.14 11.71 -12.78
CA ARG A 62 -4.01 11.06 -13.45
C ARG A 62 -2.99 12.09 -13.93
N GLU A 63 -3.43 13.15 -14.63
CA GLU A 63 -2.51 14.16 -15.15
C GLU A 63 -1.84 14.96 -14.04
N THR A 64 -2.57 15.30 -12.97
CA THR A 64 -1.99 15.93 -11.77
C THR A 64 -0.90 15.04 -11.15
N HIS A 65 -1.17 13.74 -11.03
CA HIS A 65 -0.21 12.79 -10.49
C HIS A 65 1.03 12.63 -11.38
N LEU A 66 0.84 12.50 -12.69
CA LEU A 66 1.93 12.39 -13.66
C LEU A 66 2.80 13.64 -13.68
N ALA A 67 2.20 14.84 -13.66
CA ALA A 67 2.93 16.10 -13.57
C ALA A 67 3.77 16.17 -12.28
N ARG A 68 3.24 15.69 -11.15
CA ARG A 68 3.99 15.60 -9.90
C ARG A 68 5.19 14.65 -10.02
N LEU A 69 4.99 13.47 -10.59
CA LEU A 69 6.08 12.51 -10.82
C LEU A 69 7.14 13.07 -11.77
N ALA A 70 6.73 13.76 -12.83
CA ALA A 70 7.65 14.41 -13.77
C ALA A 70 8.52 15.46 -13.08
N ARG A 71 7.96 16.25 -12.16
CA ARG A 71 8.73 17.22 -11.34
C ARG A 71 9.66 16.56 -10.32
N GLN A 72 9.33 15.36 -9.86
CA GLN A 72 10.12 14.61 -8.88
C GLN A 72 11.25 13.79 -9.51
N ARG A 73 11.20 13.53 -10.82
CA ARG A 73 12.31 12.88 -11.52
C ARG A 73 13.46 13.87 -11.67
N PRO A 74 14.65 13.62 -11.07
CA PRO A 74 15.83 14.38 -11.43
C PRO A 74 16.11 14.16 -12.92
N ALA A 75 16.52 15.22 -13.63
CA ALA A 75 16.97 15.10 -15.01
C ALA A 75 18.10 14.06 -15.04
N VAL A 76 17.83 12.90 -15.61
CA VAL A 76 18.86 11.90 -15.89
C VAL A 76 19.71 12.52 -17.00
N ALA A 77 20.88 13.05 -16.61
CA ALA A 77 21.92 13.53 -17.51
C ALA A 77 22.77 12.37 -18.03
#